data_AF-A0A9R1CWR4-F1
#
_entry.id   AF-A0A9R1CWR4-F1
#
_cell.length_a   1.000
_cell.length_b   1.000
_cell.length_c   1.000
_cell.angle_alpha   90.00
_cell.angle_beta   90.00
_cell.angle_gamma   90.00
#
_symmetry.space_group_name_H-M   'P 1'
#
loop_
_entity.id
_entity.type
_entity.pdbx_description
1 polymer ?
#
loop_
_entity_poly.entity_id
_entity_poly.type
_entity_poly.pdbx_seq_one_letter_code
_entity_poly.pdbx_strand_id
1 'polypeptide(L)'
;MGAYIARQPNGLLCRFSSSVDAVTHYNYSEEEYIELCAERAREEARRNLQDPHFIKPFDRVVDDVRFDNITYEEWVKQAGEMGYTEPDWKFKPGDWVIVHSDNDNTDGHEGKVWKSSKDKDGRIRVEVFIEELEGSWLFDESELTIKDEP
;
A
#
# COMPACT_ATOMS: atom_id res chain seq x y z
N MET A 1 -1.23 14.75 -20.43
CA MET A 1 -0.77 14.24 -21.74
C MET A 1 0.50 14.94 -22.12
N GLY A 2 1.49 14.14 -22.48
CA GLY A 2 2.89 14.40 -22.25
C GLY A 2 3.67 14.86 -23.46
N ALA A 3 4.85 15.36 -23.18
CA ALA A 3 5.86 15.69 -24.16
C ALA A 3 6.26 14.48 -25.02
N TYR A 4 6.75 14.75 -26.22
CA TYR A 4 7.36 13.72 -27.09
C TYR A 4 8.73 14.19 -27.59
N ILE A 5 9.51 13.22 -28.06
CA ILE A 5 10.86 13.43 -28.60
C ILE A 5 10.82 13.27 -30.11
N ALA A 6 11.46 14.20 -30.81
CA ALA A 6 11.59 14.18 -32.26
C ALA A 6 13.06 14.30 -32.66
N ARG A 7 13.42 13.63 -33.75
CA ARG A 7 14.72 13.82 -34.39
C ARG A 7 14.66 15.08 -35.25
N GLN A 8 15.65 15.93 -35.10
CA GLN A 8 15.80 17.18 -35.80
C GLN A 8 16.43 16.96 -37.19
N PRO A 9 16.32 17.94 -38.11
CA PRO A 9 16.97 17.88 -39.42
C PRO A 9 18.50 17.74 -39.36
N ASN A 10 19.13 18.18 -38.27
CA ASN A 10 20.58 18.03 -38.04
C ASN A 10 20.97 16.66 -37.43
N GLY A 11 20.01 15.76 -37.22
CA GLY A 11 20.23 14.41 -36.66
C GLY A 11 20.12 14.31 -35.13
N LEU A 12 20.15 15.44 -34.41
CA LEU A 12 20.03 15.52 -32.95
C LEU A 12 18.56 15.42 -32.50
N LEU A 13 18.32 15.42 -31.19
CA LEU A 13 17.00 15.30 -30.58
C LEU A 13 16.47 16.65 -30.10
N CYS A 14 15.15 16.78 -30.13
CA CYS A 14 14.42 17.79 -29.39
C CYS A 14 13.21 17.20 -28.65
N ARG A 15 12.77 17.92 -27.61
CA ARG A 15 11.57 17.62 -26.84
C ARG A 15 10.52 18.70 -27.07
N PHE A 16 9.36 18.32 -27.60
CA PHE A 16 8.18 19.16 -27.67
C PHE A 16 7.30 18.92 -26.44
N SER A 17 6.80 19.99 -25.83
CA SER A 17 5.97 19.93 -24.63
C SER A 17 4.59 20.51 -24.91
N SER A 18 3.56 19.67 -24.84
CA SER A 18 2.15 20.07 -24.91
C SER A 18 1.69 20.98 -23.76
N SER A 19 2.40 21.01 -22.64
CA SER A 19 2.08 21.93 -21.53
C SER A 19 2.36 23.39 -21.85
N VAL A 20 3.27 23.66 -22.79
CA VAL A 20 3.70 25.02 -23.18
C VAL A 20 3.65 25.22 -24.69
N ASP A 21 3.10 24.24 -25.42
CA ASP A 21 3.01 24.17 -26.88
C ASP A 21 4.31 24.56 -27.62
N ALA A 22 5.45 24.17 -27.06
CA ALA A 22 6.76 24.60 -27.54
C ALA A 22 7.85 23.53 -27.38
N VAL A 23 8.94 23.70 -28.14
CA VAL A 23 10.18 22.95 -27.96
C VAL A 23 10.90 23.46 -26.71
N THR A 24 11.20 22.55 -25.77
CA THR A 24 11.81 22.94 -24.48
C THR A 24 13.28 22.50 -24.36
N HIS A 25 13.70 21.49 -25.11
CA HIS A 25 15.09 21.00 -25.18
C HIS A 25 15.36 20.67 -26.64
N TYR A 26 16.50 21.08 -27.18
CA TYR A 26 16.81 20.95 -28.60
C TYR A 26 18.31 20.83 -28.80
N ASN A 27 18.73 20.22 -29.91
CA ASN A 27 20.13 19.91 -30.20
C ASN A 27 20.79 18.99 -29.16
N TYR A 28 20.04 18.04 -28.61
CA TYR A 28 20.59 17.05 -27.69
C TYR A 28 21.08 15.81 -28.45
N SER A 29 22.24 15.26 -28.08
CA SER A 29 22.57 13.87 -28.40
C SER A 29 21.63 12.90 -27.67
N GLU A 30 21.67 11.63 -28.03
CA GLU A 30 20.91 10.59 -27.32
C GLU A 30 21.38 10.48 -25.86
N GLU A 31 22.69 10.54 -25.63
CA GLU A 31 23.32 10.52 -24.30
C GLU A 31 22.98 11.75 -23.46
N GLU A 32 23.03 12.95 -24.04
CA GLU A 32 22.66 14.17 -23.33
C GLU A 32 21.18 14.14 -22.90
N TYR A 33 20.31 13.57 -23.74
CA TYR A 33 18.89 13.43 -23.41
C TYR A 33 18.66 12.40 -22.30
N ILE A 34 19.40 11.27 -22.34
CA ILE A 34 19.39 10.28 -21.25
C ILE A 34 19.86 10.90 -19.94
N GLU A 35 20.96 11.66 -19.95
CA GLU A 35 21.48 12.29 -18.73
C GLU A 35 20.49 13.32 -18.16
N LEU A 36 19.85 14.13 -19.02
CA LEU A 36 18.78 15.03 -18.60
C LEU A 36 17.64 14.30 -17.89
N CYS A 37 17.24 13.14 -18.42
CA CYS A 37 16.19 12.33 -17.80
C CYS A 37 16.65 11.74 -16.46
N ALA A 38 17.89 11.26 -16.39
CA ALA A 38 18.47 10.72 -15.18
C ALA A 38 18.61 11.79 -14.09
N GLU A 39 19.08 12.99 -14.43
CA GLU A 39 19.16 14.13 -13.51
C GLU A 39 17.79 14.51 -12.96
N ARG A 40 16.77 14.62 -13.82
CA ARG A 40 15.39 14.89 -13.39
C ARG A 40 14.84 13.83 -12.44
N ALA A 41 15.02 12.56 -12.77
CA ALA A 41 14.59 11.47 -11.91
C ALA A 41 15.29 11.50 -10.55
N ARG A 42 16.60 11.82 -10.52
CA ARG A 42 17.36 12.00 -9.27
C ARG A 42 16.85 13.19 -8.46
N GLU A 43 16.56 14.32 -9.09
CA GLU A 43 15.98 15.49 -8.41
C GLU A 43 14.61 15.18 -7.83
N GLU A 44 13.74 14.54 -8.61
CA GLU A 44 12.41 14.13 -8.15
C GLU A 44 12.50 13.17 -6.98
N ALA A 45 13.36 12.15 -7.05
CA ALA A 45 13.62 11.24 -5.95
C ALA A 45 14.08 12.00 -4.68
N ARG A 46 15.02 12.95 -4.81
CA ARG A 46 15.46 13.78 -3.68
C ARG A 46 14.33 14.62 -3.09
N ARG A 47 13.46 15.21 -3.92
CA ARG A 47 12.29 15.98 -3.46
C ARG A 47 11.32 15.07 -2.71
N ASN A 48 11.00 13.90 -3.26
CA ASN A 48 10.10 12.93 -2.62
C ASN A 48 10.66 12.48 -1.26
N LEU A 49 11.97 12.22 -1.16
CA LEU A 49 12.61 11.84 0.11
C LEU A 49 12.59 12.96 1.17
N GLN A 50 12.42 14.22 0.77
CA GLN A 50 12.35 15.37 1.68
C GLN A 50 10.92 15.77 2.04
N ASP A 51 9.93 15.26 1.32
CA ASP A 51 8.52 15.63 1.49
C ASP A 51 7.81 14.59 2.39
N PRO A 52 7.29 15.00 3.58
CA PRO A 52 6.51 14.14 4.47
C PRO A 52 5.22 13.59 3.84
N HIS A 53 4.78 14.15 2.71
CA HIS A 53 3.71 13.57 1.93
C HIS A 53 4.10 12.20 1.36
N PHE A 54 5.35 12.02 0.92
CA PHE A 54 5.84 10.79 0.31
C PHE A 54 6.54 9.87 1.31
N ILE A 55 7.16 10.41 2.36
CA ILE A 55 7.74 9.62 3.44
C ILE A 55 6.74 9.48 4.59
N LYS A 56 6.06 8.34 4.63
CA LYS A 56 5.10 7.99 5.69
C LYS A 56 5.74 7.15 6.80
N PRO A 57 5.19 7.20 8.03
CA PRO A 57 5.53 6.23 9.07
C PRO A 57 5.27 4.79 8.61
N PHE A 58 6.09 3.85 9.06
CA PHE A 58 5.97 2.44 8.66
C PHE A 58 4.62 1.83 9.06
N ASP A 59 4.00 2.30 10.14
CA ASP A 59 2.66 1.86 10.57
C ASP A 59 1.61 1.99 9.45
N ARG A 60 1.77 2.96 8.54
CA ARG A 60 0.90 3.07 7.35
C ARG A 60 1.01 1.87 6.43
N VAL A 61 2.20 1.31 6.27
CA VAL A 61 2.39 0.08 5.50
C VAL A 61 1.64 -1.07 6.16
N VAL A 62 1.76 -1.21 7.48
CA VAL A 62 1.05 -2.25 8.25
C VAL A 62 -0.48 -2.12 8.08
N ASP A 63 -0.99 -0.89 8.07
CA ASP A 63 -2.42 -0.60 7.88
C ASP A 63 -2.94 -0.87 6.46
N ASP A 64 -2.10 -0.58 5.45
CA ASP A 64 -2.46 -0.57 4.02
C ASP A 64 -2.18 -1.91 3.31
N VAL A 65 -1.33 -2.77 3.89
CA VAL A 65 -1.04 -4.11 3.34
C VAL A 65 -2.34 -4.90 3.21
N ARG A 66 -2.53 -5.48 2.03
CA ARG A 66 -3.65 -6.37 1.74
C ARG A 66 -3.13 -7.77 1.47
N PHE A 67 -3.76 -8.74 2.11
CA PHE A 67 -3.37 -10.14 2.01
C PHE A 67 -3.93 -10.86 0.77
N ASP A 68 -4.47 -10.09 -0.18
CA ASP A 68 -4.91 -10.60 -1.50
C ASP A 68 -3.70 -10.92 -2.41
N ASN A 69 -2.60 -10.21 -2.23
CA ASN A 69 -1.41 -10.28 -3.10
C ASN A 69 -0.16 -10.82 -2.39
N ILE A 70 -0.23 -11.04 -1.07
CA ILE A 70 0.84 -11.58 -0.24
C ILE A 70 0.22 -12.38 0.89
N THR A 71 0.79 -13.55 1.20
CA THR A 71 0.33 -14.30 2.38
C THR A 71 0.77 -13.60 3.66
N TYR A 72 0.06 -13.85 4.76
CA TYR A 72 0.44 -13.29 6.05
C TYR A 72 1.85 -13.72 6.50
N GLU A 73 2.22 -14.99 6.29
CA GLU A 73 3.56 -15.51 6.62
C GLU A 73 4.67 -14.81 5.82
N GLU A 74 4.46 -14.61 4.51
CA GLU A 74 5.41 -13.89 3.66
C GLU A 74 5.55 -12.43 4.09
N TRP A 75 4.44 -11.77 4.44
CA TRP A 75 4.46 -10.42 4.98
C TRP A 75 5.24 -10.34 6.28
N VAL A 76 4.98 -11.22 7.25
CA VAL A 76 5.68 -11.26 8.55
C VAL A 76 7.18 -11.42 8.34
N LYS A 77 7.60 -12.30 7.41
CA LYS A 77 9.01 -12.46 7.07
C LYS A 77 9.61 -11.16 6.50
N GLN A 78 8.97 -10.55 5.51
CA GLN A 78 9.44 -9.31 4.89
C GLN A 78 9.51 -8.15 5.90
N ALA A 79 8.47 -7.97 6.70
CA ALA A 79 8.41 -6.96 7.74
C ALA A 79 9.50 -7.20 8.80
N GLY A 80 9.75 -8.45 9.17
CA GLY A 80 10.86 -8.82 10.06
C GLY A 80 12.23 -8.42 9.52
N GLU A 81 12.48 -8.58 8.21
CA GLU A 81 13.71 -8.09 7.56
C GLU A 81 13.83 -6.56 7.60
N MET A 82 12.70 -5.84 7.67
CA MET A 82 12.63 -4.39 7.87
C MET A 82 12.77 -3.97 9.34
N GLY A 83 12.93 -4.92 10.26
CA GLY A 83 13.03 -4.67 11.71
C GLY A 83 11.69 -4.47 12.40
N TYR A 84 10.57 -4.73 11.72
CA TYR A 84 9.25 -4.71 12.34
C TYR A 84 9.10 -5.93 13.25
N THR A 85 8.72 -5.69 14.50
CA THR A 85 8.32 -6.74 15.43
C THR A 85 6.82 -6.79 15.45
N GLU A 86 6.27 -7.89 14.97
CA GLU A 86 4.86 -8.15 15.03
C GLU A 86 4.36 -8.13 16.48
N PRO A 87 3.29 -7.37 16.78
CA PRO A 87 2.60 -7.49 18.05
C PRO A 87 1.98 -8.88 18.21
N ASP A 88 1.91 -9.36 19.44
CA ASP A 88 1.31 -10.65 19.78
C ASP A 88 -0.24 -10.56 19.69
N TRP A 89 -0.75 -10.45 18.46
CA TRP A 89 -2.17 -10.42 18.17
C TRP A 89 -2.78 -11.81 18.38
N LYS A 90 -3.88 -11.87 19.12
CA LYS A 90 -4.65 -13.11 19.29
C LYS A 90 -5.21 -13.62 17.95
N PHE A 91 -5.70 -12.69 17.13
CA PHE A 91 -6.30 -12.97 15.82
C PHE A 91 -5.39 -12.46 14.71
N LYS A 92 -5.03 -13.33 13.78
CA LYS A 92 -4.09 -13.06 12.71
C LYS A 92 -4.82 -12.99 11.36
N PRO A 93 -4.37 -12.13 10.45
CA PRO A 93 -4.83 -12.15 9.07
C PRO A 93 -4.85 -13.57 8.49
N GLY A 94 -6.03 -14.00 8.05
CA GLY A 94 -6.24 -15.35 7.53
C GLY A 94 -6.99 -16.30 8.45
N ASP A 95 -7.03 -16.03 9.76
CA ASP A 95 -7.74 -16.86 10.73
C ASP A 95 -9.25 -16.84 10.44
N TRP A 96 -9.89 -18.00 10.55
CA TRP A 96 -11.34 -18.09 10.55
C TRP A 96 -11.87 -17.89 11.96
N VAL A 97 -12.92 -17.07 12.08
CA VAL A 97 -13.54 -16.74 13.36
C VAL A 97 -15.05 -16.85 13.28
N ILE A 98 -15.67 -17.12 14.42
CA ILE A 98 -17.10 -16.98 14.64
C ILE A 98 -17.33 -15.66 15.35
N VAL A 99 -18.26 -14.86 14.83
CA VAL A 99 -18.63 -13.56 15.38
C VAL A 99 -19.73 -13.75 16.43
N HIS A 100 -19.55 -13.10 17.57
CA HIS A 100 -20.46 -13.03 18.71
C HIS A 100 -20.74 -11.55 19.02
N SER A 101 -21.50 -10.90 18.15
CA SER A 101 -21.86 -9.49 18.28
C SER A 101 -23.37 -9.35 18.34
N ASP A 102 -23.86 -8.80 19.46
CA ASP A 102 -25.29 -8.52 19.66
C ASP A 102 -25.81 -7.37 18.79
N ASN A 103 -24.93 -6.71 18.04
CA ASN A 103 -25.25 -5.63 17.11
C ASN A 103 -24.82 -6.01 15.68
N ASP A 104 -25.47 -5.38 14.69
CA ASP A 104 -25.15 -5.46 13.25
C ASP A 104 -25.59 -6.74 12.50
N ASN A 105 -26.43 -7.59 13.09
CA ASN A 105 -26.90 -8.87 12.49
C ASN A 105 -25.73 -9.80 12.10
N THR A 106 -24.57 -9.66 12.73
CA THR A 106 -23.38 -10.48 12.44
C THR A 106 -23.23 -11.66 13.41
N ASP A 107 -24.08 -11.77 14.44
CA ASP A 107 -24.00 -12.87 15.41
C ASP A 107 -24.10 -14.25 14.75
N GLY A 108 -23.20 -15.15 15.15
CA GLY A 108 -23.11 -16.51 14.63
C GLY A 108 -22.51 -16.63 13.24
N HIS A 109 -22.27 -15.54 12.53
CA HIS A 109 -21.63 -15.59 11.21
C HIS A 109 -20.16 -15.94 11.33
N GLU A 110 -19.70 -16.70 10.33
CA GLU A 110 -18.29 -16.99 10.16
C GLU A 110 -17.65 -15.94 9.25
N GLY A 111 -16.44 -15.56 9.61
CA GLY A 111 -15.68 -14.63 8.80
C GLY A 111 -14.19 -14.91 8.87
N LYS A 112 -13.48 -14.32 7.93
CA LYS A 112 -12.03 -14.38 7.86
C LYS A 112 -11.45 -13.09 8.41
N VAL A 113 -10.53 -13.21 9.35
CA VAL A 113 -9.79 -12.08 9.90
C VAL A 113 -8.99 -11.44 8.77
N TRP A 114 -9.26 -10.17 8.52
CA TRP A 114 -8.48 -9.36 7.61
C TRP A 114 -7.26 -8.80 8.33
N LYS A 115 -7.47 -8.16 9.48
CA LYS A 115 -6.39 -7.56 10.29
C LYS A 115 -6.78 -7.33 11.73
N SER A 116 -5.76 -7.27 12.59
CA SER A 116 -5.87 -6.79 13.96
C SER A 116 -5.10 -5.48 14.10
N SER A 117 -5.70 -4.52 14.80
CA SER A 117 -5.14 -3.19 14.99
C SER A 117 -5.50 -2.64 16.37
N LYS A 118 -4.81 -1.59 16.82
CA LYS A 118 -5.21 -0.83 18.02
C LYS A 118 -5.90 0.45 17.61
N ASP A 119 -7.05 0.73 18.23
CA ASP A 119 -7.69 2.03 18.10
C ASP A 119 -6.95 3.12 18.89
N LYS A 120 -7.49 4.34 18.87
CA LYS A 120 -6.91 5.50 19.57
C LYS A 120 -6.87 5.34 21.09
N ASP A 121 -7.74 4.50 21.65
CA ASP A 121 -7.82 4.19 23.07
C ASP A 121 -6.98 2.96 23.46
N GLY A 122 -6.29 2.36 22.49
CA GLY A 122 -5.44 1.19 22.66
C GLY A 122 -6.20 -0.14 22.71
N ARG A 123 -7.50 -0.14 22.40
CA ARG A 123 -8.30 -1.37 22.31
C ARG A 123 -7.98 -2.09 21.02
N ILE A 124 -7.95 -3.43 21.10
CA ILE A 124 -7.69 -4.25 19.94
C ILE A 124 -9.00 -4.38 19.16
N ARG A 125 -8.95 -3.95 17.90
CA ARG A 125 -10.03 -4.08 16.93
C ARG A 125 -9.61 -5.06 15.85
N VAL A 126 -10.45 -6.04 15.61
CA VAL A 126 -10.24 -7.07 14.60
C VAL A 126 -11.21 -6.82 13.45
N GLU A 127 -10.68 -6.54 12.27
CA GLU A 127 -11.47 -6.45 11.06
C GLU A 127 -11.70 -7.84 10.50
N VAL A 128 -12.97 -8.21 10.35
CA VAL A 128 -13.39 -9.52 9.87
C VAL A 128 -14.25 -9.32 8.63
N PHE A 129 -13.89 -10.01 7.55
CA PHE A 129 -14.71 -10.10 6.34
C PHE A 129 -15.66 -11.28 6.44
N ILE A 130 -16.96 -11.01 6.33
CA ILE A 130 -18.02 -12.01 6.38
C ILE A 130 -18.56 -12.17 4.96
N GLU A 131 -18.25 -13.31 4.35
CA GLU A 131 -18.59 -13.58 2.94
C GLU A 131 -20.10 -13.59 2.71
N GLU A 132 -20.87 -14.17 3.63
CA GLU A 132 -22.34 -14.24 3.57
C GLU A 132 -23.01 -12.86 3.57
N LEU A 133 -22.35 -11.84 4.12
CA LEU A 133 -22.85 -10.47 4.21
C LEU A 133 -22.16 -9.53 3.22
N GLU A 134 -21.24 -10.05 2.40
CA GLU A 134 -20.46 -9.30 1.40
C GLU A 134 -19.80 -8.02 1.97
N GLY A 135 -19.28 -8.07 3.19
CA GLY A 135 -18.74 -6.89 3.87
C GLY A 135 -17.68 -7.18 4.93
N SER A 136 -17.05 -6.12 5.43
CA SER A 136 -16.15 -6.17 6.59
C SER A 136 -16.66 -5.31 7.74
N TRP A 137 -16.45 -5.80 8.96
CA TRP A 137 -16.81 -5.13 10.20
C TRP A 137 -15.65 -5.20 11.20
N LEU A 138 -15.60 -4.22 12.09
CA LEU A 138 -14.62 -4.16 13.17
C LEU A 138 -15.26 -4.69 14.45
N PHE A 139 -14.63 -5.67 15.07
CA PHE A 139 -15.07 -6.27 16.33
C PHE A 139 -14.04 -6.07 17.44
N ASP A 140 -14.48 -6.08 18.69
CA ASP A 140 -13.59 -6.27 19.83
C ASP A 140 -13.17 -7.75 19.92
N GLU A 141 -11.98 -8.00 20.49
CA GLU A 141 -11.47 -9.38 20.64
C GLU A 141 -12.36 -10.32 21.46
N SER A 142 -13.20 -9.75 22.34
CA SER A 142 -14.17 -10.50 23.15
C SER A 142 -15.39 -10.97 22.36
N GLU A 143 -15.64 -10.37 21.20
CA GLU A 143 -16.76 -10.68 20.31
C GLU A 143 -16.39 -11.75 19.28
N LEU A 144 -15.20 -12.33 19.36
CA LEU A 144 -14.70 -13.29 18.38
C LEU A 144 -14.17 -14.55 19.05
N THR A 145 -14.42 -15.68 18.41
CA THR A 145 -13.80 -16.97 18.75
C THR A 145 -13.09 -17.51 17.51
N ILE A 146 -11.84 -17.97 17.66
CA ILE A 146 -11.16 -18.70 16.58
C ILE A 146 -11.99 -19.95 16.28
N LYS A 147 -12.35 -20.10 15.02
CA LYS A 147 -12.95 -21.33 14.53
C LYS A 147 -11.81 -22.33 14.40
N ASP A 148 -11.67 -23.22 15.38
CA ASP A 148 -10.79 -24.38 15.24
C ASP A 148 -11.20 -25.12 13.95
N GLU A 149 -10.24 -25.43 13.07
CA GLU A 149 -10.50 -26.33 11.95
C GLU A 149 -10.99 -27.67 12.52
N PRO A 150 -12.05 -28.28 11.93
CA PRO A 150 -12.56 -29.58 12.37
C PRO A 150 -11.53 -30.72 12.25
#